data_AF-A0A6H9L1M8-F1
#
_entry.id   AF-A0A6H9L1M8-F1
#
_cell.length_a   1.000
_cell.length_b   1.000
_cell.length_c   1.000
_cell.angle_alpha   90.00
_cell.angle_beta   90.00
_cell.angle_gamma   90.00
#
_symmetry.space_group_name_H-M   'P 1'
#
loop_
_entity.id
_entity.type
_entity.pdbx_description
1 polymer ?
#
loop_
_entity_poly.entity_id
_entity_poly.type
_entity_poly.pdbx_seq_one_letter_code
_entity_poly.pdbx_strand_id
1 'polypeptide(L)' 'MAKKLTLSLDQNVIERAKVFAKKNHTSLSALVEKHFRTLVHKNQSELSPIIEELSGVIDLPENYNGNENYTEFLIEKYK' A
#
# COMPACT_ATOMS: atom_id res chain seq x y z
N MET A 1 -10.16 -21.64 3.79
CA MET A 1 -11.37 -21.85 4.62
C MET A 1 -11.86 -20.51 5.16
N ALA A 2 -13.17 -20.24 5.11
CA ALA A 2 -13.75 -19.05 5.74
C ALA A 2 -13.96 -19.31 7.25
N LYS A 3 -13.53 -18.37 8.11
CA LYS A 3 -13.79 -18.40 9.54
C LYS A 3 -14.56 -17.14 9.97
N LYS A 4 -15.44 -17.28 10.95
CA LYS A 4 -16.20 -16.17 11.53
C LYS A 4 -15.38 -15.54 12.66
N LEU A 5 -15.25 -14.22 12.61
CA LEU A 5 -14.62 -13.41 13.66
C LEU A 5 -15.67 -12.45 14.22
N THR A 6 -15.87 -12.47 15.53
CA THR A 6 -16.81 -11.56 16.22
C THR A 6 -16.00 -10.52 16.98
N LEU A 7 -16.26 -9.24 16.71
CA LEU A 7 -15.55 -8.10 17.30
C LEU A 7 -16.54 -7.26 18.11
N SER A 8 -16.11 -6.81 19.29
CA SER A 8 -16.84 -5.82 20.09
C SER A 8 -16.26 -4.44 19.83
N LEU A 9 -17.10 -3.50 19.43
CA LEU A 9 -16.73 -2.14 19.03
C LEU A 9 -17.77 -1.16 19.56
N ASP A 10 -17.40 0.10 19.66
CA ASP A 10 -18.33 1.17 19.99
C ASP A 10 -19.46 1.27 18.94
N GLN A 11 -20.70 1.40 19.41
CA GLN A 11 -21.89 1.46 18.56
C GLN A 11 -21.85 2.62 17.56
N ASN A 12 -21.34 3.79 17.97
CA ASN A 12 -21.21 4.96 17.10
C ASN A 12 -20.24 4.70 15.95
N VAL A 13 -19.16 3.98 16.22
CA VAL A 13 -18.18 3.57 15.21
C VAL A 13 -18.80 2.60 14.20
N ILE A 14 -19.58 1.62 14.68
CA ILE A 14 -20.29 0.67 13.81
C ILE A 14 -21.24 1.40 12.86
N GLU A 15 -22.03 2.36 13.37
CA GLU A 15 -22.99 3.08 12.54
C GLU A 15 -22.32 3.97 11.49
N ARG A 16 -21.25 4.70 11.85
CA ARG A 16 -20.48 5.48 10.88
C ARG A 16 -19.87 4.60 9.80
N ALA A 17 -19.33 3.45 10.18
CA ALA A 17 -18.73 2.52 9.25
C ALA A 17 -19.77 1.87 8.31
N LYS A 18 -21.00 1.60 8.77
CA LYS A 18 -22.11 1.16 7.90
C LYS A 18 -22.50 2.21 6.88
N VAL A 19 -22.60 3.48 7.29
CA VAL A 19 -22.89 4.60 6.36
C VAL A 19 -21.82 4.69 5.28
N PHE A 20 -20.55 4.61 5.69
CA PHE A 20 -19.42 4.60 4.75
C PHE A 20 -19.48 3.41 3.78
N ALA A 21 -19.75 2.20 4.30
CA ALA A 21 -19.85 0.99 3.47
C ALA A 21 -20.95 1.13 2.41
N LYS A 22 -22.14 1.61 2.82
CA LYS A 22 -23.27 1.85 1.92
C LYS A 22 -22.93 2.88 0.83
N LYS A 23 -22.28 3.98 1.20
CA LYS A 23 -21.85 5.03 0.25
C LYS A 23 -20.86 4.51 -0.79
N ASN A 24 -20.01 3.55 -0.41
CA ASN A 24 -18.99 2.97 -1.28
C ASN A 24 -19.45 1.63 -1.92
N HIS A 25 -20.75 1.34 -1.90
CA HIS A 25 -21.32 0.10 -2.46
C HIS A 25 -20.62 -1.19 -1.99
N THR A 26 -20.25 -1.22 -0.71
CA THR A 26 -19.52 -2.34 -0.10
C THR A 26 -20.15 -2.76 1.23
N SER A 27 -19.68 -3.88 1.79
CA SER A 27 -20.14 -4.39 3.08
C SER A 27 -19.13 -4.08 4.19
N LEU A 28 -19.62 -4.05 5.44
CA LEU A 28 -18.76 -3.84 6.61
C LEU A 28 -17.71 -4.95 6.72
N SER A 29 -18.12 -6.20 6.48
CA SER A 29 -17.23 -7.36 6.49
C SER A 29 -16.13 -7.25 5.43
N ALA A 30 -16.47 -6.79 4.22
CA ALA A 30 -15.50 -6.60 3.15
C ALA A 30 -14.49 -5.49 3.46
N LEU A 31 -14.93 -4.40 4.10
CA LEU A 31 -14.02 -3.33 4.56
C LEU A 31 -13.02 -3.84 5.60
N VAL A 32 -13.50 -4.59 6.59
CA VAL A 32 -12.65 -5.15 7.66
C VAL A 32 -11.69 -6.19 7.09
N GLU A 33 -12.16 -7.08 6.22
CA GLU A 33 -11.31 -8.06 5.56
C GLU A 33 -10.22 -7.38 4.71
N LYS A 34 -10.58 -6.37 3.91
CA LYS A 34 -9.61 -5.58 3.14
C LYS A 34 -8.58 -4.94 4.05
N HIS A 35 -9.01 -4.34 5.16
CA HIS A 35 -8.09 -3.72 6.12
C HIS A 35 -7.10 -4.74 6.70
N PHE A 36 -7.57 -5.91 7.14
CA PHE A 36 -6.68 -6.96 7.65
C PHE A 36 -5.71 -7.46 6.57
N ARG A 37 -6.16 -7.62 5.32
CA ARG A 37 -5.29 -7.99 4.19
C ARG A 37 -4.20 -6.95 3.99
N THR A 38 -4.54 -5.66 3.97
CA THR A 38 -3.57 -4.57 3.83
C THR A 38 -2.60 -4.52 5.02
N LEU A 39 -3.08 -4.72 6.24
CA LEU A 39 -2.26 -4.69 7.45
C LEU A 39 -1.22 -5.83 7.46
N VAL A 40 -1.60 -7.03 7.01
CA VAL A 40 -0.70 -8.17 6.91
C VAL A 40 0.26 -8.01 5.72
N HIS A 41 -0.21 -7.53 4.57
CA HIS A 41 0.65 -7.22 3.42
C HIS A 41 1.72 -6.18 3.73
N LYS A 42 1.43 -5.17 4.55
CA LYS A 42 2.43 -4.16 4.92
C LYS A 42 3.62 -4.71 5.72
N ASN A 43 3.43 -5.86 6.38
CA ASN A 43 4.48 -6.55 7.15
C ASN A 43 5.23 -7.60 6.33
N GLN A 44 4.72 -7.98 5.16
CA GLN A 44 5.47 -8.72 4.15
C GLN A 44 6.08 -7.68 3.22
N SER A 45 7.34 -7.31 3.47
CA SER A 45 8.13 -6.45 2.58
C SER A 45 8.48 -7.19 1.28
N GLU A 46 7.52 -7.84 0.65
CA GLU A 46 7.63 -8.32 -0.72
C GLU A 46 7.20 -7.15 -1.60
N LEU A 47 8.17 -6.60 -2.34
CA LEU A 47 7.90 -5.63 -3.39
C LEU A 47 6.80 -6.21 -4.28
N SER A 48 5.85 -5.38 -4.72
CA SER A 48 4.85 -5.81 -5.70
C SER A 48 5.56 -6.50 -6.89
N PRO A 49 5.03 -7.58 -7.48
CA PRO A 49 5.71 -8.30 -8.57
C PRO A 49 6.22 -7.38 -9.69
N ILE A 50 5.46 -6.32 -10.00
CA ILE A 50 5.86 -5.32 -10.99
C ILE A 50 7.04 -4.46 -10.55
N ILE A 51 7.14 -4.15 -9.26
CA ILE A 51 8.26 -3.38 -8.69
C ILE A 51 9.50 -4.26 -8.61
N GLU A 52 9.33 -5.55 -8.27
CA GLU A 52 10.41 -6.54 -8.29
C GLU A 52 10.97 -6.70 -9.71
N GLU A 53 10.10 -6.91 -10.70
CA GLU A 53 10.46 -6.98 -12.12
C GLU A 53 11.19 -5.71 -12.60
N LEU A 54 10.78 -4.52 -12.14
CA LEU A 54 11.43 -3.25 -12.51
C LEU A 54 12.75 -3.01 -11.76
N SER A 55 12.86 -3.48 -10.51
CA SER A 55 14.01 -3.20 -9.63
C SER A 55 15.29 -3.92 -10.04
N GLY A 56 15.20 -5.06 -10.72
CA GLY A 56 16.34 -5.84 -11.21
C GLY A 56 16.80 -5.49 -12.63
N VAL A 57 16.20 -4.49 -13.28
CA VAL A 57 16.53 -4.14 -14.68
C VAL A 57 17.76 -3.23 -14.78
N ILE A 58 18.10 -2.53 -13.71
CA ILE A 58 19.17 -1.53 -13.71
C ILE A 58 20.24 -1.93 -12.69
N ASP A 59 21.39 -2.33 -13.20
CA ASP A 59 22.60 -2.48 -12.39
C ASP A 59 23.20 -1.09 -12.13
N LEU A 60 23.21 -0.68 -10.86
CA LEU A 60 23.85 0.56 -10.44
C LEU A 60 25.30 0.29 -10.04
N PRO A 61 26.26 1.13 -10.45
CA PRO A 61 27.64 0.99 -10.01
C PRO A 61 27.75 1.21 -8.50
N GLU A 62 28.73 0.58 -7.86
CA GLU A 62 28.89 0.55 -6.39
C GLU A 62 29.05 1.95 -5.77
N ASN A 63 29.50 2.92 -6.56
CA ASN A 63 29.66 4.33 -6.20
C ASN A 63 28.49 5.23 -6.67
N TYR A 64 27.34 4.66 -7.02
CA TYR A 64 26.20 5.43 -7.50
C TYR A 64 25.59 6.29 -6.39
N ASN A 65 25.77 7.61 -6.49
CA ASN A 65 25.09 8.57 -5.64
C ASN A 65 23.86 9.14 -6.38
N GLY A 66 22.68 8.58 -6.10
CA GLY A 66 21.44 8.93 -6.79
C GLY A 66 21.04 10.41 -6.63
N ASN A 67 21.37 11.02 -5.49
CA ASN A 67 21.03 12.43 -5.23
C ASN A 67 21.88 13.39 -6.07
N GLU A 68 23.18 13.13 -6.18
CA GLU A 68 24.11 13.93 -6.98
C GLU A 68 23.79 13.79 -8.48
N ASN A 69 23.59 12.56 -8.96
CA ASN A 69 23.23 12.31 -10.35
C ASN A 69 21.89 12.95 -10.75
N TYR A 70 20.90 12.92 -9.86
CA TYR A 70 19.61 13.56 -10.12
C TYR A 70 19.72 15.09 -10.17
N THR A 71 20.56 15.66 -9.29
CA THR A 71 20.81 17.10 -9.26
C THR A 71 21.51 17.56 -10.54
N GLU A 72 22.56 16.85 -10.98
CA GLU A 72 23.27 17.12 -12.23
C GLU A 72 22.33 17.04 -13.44
N PHE A 73 21.50 15.99 -13.51
CA PHE A 73 20.51 15.81 -14.58
C PHE A 73 19.52 16.98 -14.66
N LEU A 74 19.01 17.47 -13.52
CA LEU A 74 18.10 18.61 -13.51
C LEU A 74 18.80 19.90 -13.97
N ILE A 75 20.06 20.10 -13.57
CA ILE A 75 20.86 21.25 -14.03
C ILE A 75 21.05 21.22 -15.54
N GLU A 76 21.36 20.06 -16.13
CA GLU A 76 21.50 19.93 -17.59
C GLU A 76 20.17 20.07 -18.33
N LYS A 77 19.09 19.50 -17.80
CA LYS A 77 17.77 19.51 -18.45
C LYS A 77 17.18 20.92 -18.56
N TYR A 78 17.46 21.79 -17.58
CA TYR A 78 16.93 23.15 -17.50
C TYR A 78 17.99 24.24 -17.80
N LYS A 79 19.13 23.87 -18.39
CA LYS A 79 20.01 24.80 -19.11
C LYS A 79 19.35 25.28 -20.40
#